data_AF-A0A699ZCF1-F1
#
_entry.id   AF-A0A699ZCF1-F1
#
_cell.length_a   1.000
_cell.length_b   1.000
_cell.length_c   1.000
_cell.angle_alpha   90.00
_cell.angle_beta   90.00
_cell.angle_gamma   90.00
#
_symmetry.space_group_name_H-M   'P 1'
#
loop_
_entity.id
_entity.type
_entity.pdbx_description
1 polymer ?
#
loop_
_entity_poly.entity_id
_entity_poly.type
_entity_poly.pdbx_seq_one_letter_code
_entity_poly.pdbx_strand_id
1 'polypeptide(L)'
;MKQPGRVVELREDHESSKRRKPSDAGTVGLQERRSQLAAERRRLPVYSARAKLVELVRSHDAIVIVGETGSGKTTQIPQFLDQAGFGTVVCTQPRRVAAVTVARRVAEEMGTRLGDKVGYTIRFDDTTSAATRIKYMTDGMLLREALLDPLLSRYKVVILDEAHERTVNTDVLLGLLKGIM
;
A
#
# COMPACT_ATOMS: atom_id res chain seq x y z
N MET A 1 -21.92 -44.22 49.23
CA MET A 1 -22.17 -43.61 47.90
C MET A 1 -22.75 -42.22 48.09
N LYS A 2 -21.97 -41.17 47.80
CA LYS A 2 -22.42 -39.77 47.81
C LYS A 2 -22.48 -39.30 46.36
N GLN A 3 -23.64 -38.80 45.91
CA GLN A 3 -23.76 -38.12 44.61
C GLN A 3 -23.14 -36.72 44.72
N PRO A 4 -22.26 -36.30 43.79
CA PRO A 4 -21.78 -34.93 43.75
C PRO A 4 -22.58 -34.06 42.76
N GLY A 5 -22.98 -32.88 43.25
CA GLY A 5 -22.90 -31.58 42.58
C GLY A 5 -23.80 -31.29 41.37
N ARG A 6 -24.84 -30.48 41.55
CA ARG A 6 -25.44 -29.66 40.48
C ARG A 6 -24.52 -28.47 40.18
N VAL A 7 -24.09 -28.32 38.93
CA VAL A 7 -23.50 -27.09 38.41
C VAL A 7 -24.55 -26.38 37.56
N VAL A 8 -24.80 -25.11 37.88
CA VAL A 8 -25.71 -24.20 37.17
C VAL A 8 -24.87 -23.45 36.15
N GLU A 9 -25.18 -23.58 34.87
CA GLU A 9 -24.62 -22.70 33.84
C GLU A 9 -25.42 -21.40 33.79
N LEU A 10 -24.75 -20.30 34.12
CA LEU A 10 -25.24 -18.94 33.90
C LEU A 10 -25.16 -18.66 32.39
N ARG A 11 -26.33 -18.45 31.77
CA ARG A 11 -26.40 -17.87 30.42
C ARG A 11 -26.19 -16.36 30.54
N GLU A 12 -25.11 -15.86 29.99
CA GLU A 12 -25.03 -14.45 29.59
C GLU A 12 -25.31 -14.38 28.09
N ASP A 13 -26.41 -13.69 27.76
CA ASP A 13 -26.82 -13.40 26.39
C ASP A 13 -25.77 -12.52 25.71
N HIS A 14 -24.93 -13.11 24.85
CA HIS A 14 -24.13 -12.32 23.93
C HIS A 14 -25.00 -11.81 22.79
N GLU A 15 -25.52 -10.61 22.99
CA GLU A 15 -26.13 -9.77 21.98
C GLU A 15 -25.21 -9.66 20.77
N SER A 16 -25.69 -10.17 19.62
CA SER A 16 -25.01 -10.07 18.33
C SER A 16 -24.83 -8.60 17.96
N SER A 17 -23.62 -8.07 18.16
CA SER A 17 -23.24 -6.74 17.67
C SER A 17 -23.20 -6.77 16.14
N LYS A 18 -24.34 -6.43 15.53
CA LYS A 18 -24.43 -6.05 14.12
C LYS A 18 -23.42 -4.93 13.87
N ARG A 19 -22.33 -5.24 13.17
CA ARG A 19 -21.38 -4.24 12.63
C ARG A 19 -22.17 -3.20 11.84
N ARG A 20 -22.37 -2.03 12.45
CA ARG A 20 -22.95 -0.86 11.78
C ARG A 20 -22.05 -0.50 10.61
N LYS A 21 -22.62 -0.40 9.40
CA LYS A 21 -21.93 0.18 8.24
C LYS A 21 -21.48 1.60 8.63
N PRO A 22 -20.24 2.02 8.31
CA PRO A 22 -19.80 3.39 8.57
C PRO A 22 -20.69 4.36 7.79
N SER A 23 -21.12 5.42 8.45
CA SER A 23 -22.04 6.44 7.96
C SER A 23 -21.47 7.27 6.80
N ASP A 24 -22.36 7.80 5.95
CA ASP A 24 -22.05 8.68 4.80
C ASP A 24 -21.17 9.90 5.15
N ALA A 25 -21.17 10.33 6.42
CA ALA A 25 -20.36 11.45 6.90
C ALA A 25 -18.84 11.24 6.72
N GLY A 26 -18.36 9.99 6.81
CA GLY A 26 -16.94 9.67 6.59
C GLY A 26 -16.51 9.79 5.14
N THR A 27 -17.44 9.58 4.20
CA THR A 27 -17.20 9.62 2.76
C THR A 27 -17.15 11.07 2.25
N VAL A 28 -18.01 11.94 2.78
CA VAL A 28 -18.06 13.37 2.40
C VAL A 28 -16.74 14.08 2.73
N GLY A 29 -16.26 13.95 3.97
CA GLY A 29 -14.99 14.59 4.40
C GLY A 29 -13.73 14.04 3.71
N LEU A 30 -13.83 12.89 3.04
CA LEU A 30 -12.75 12.30 2.27
C LEU A 30 -12.71 12.83 0.83
N GLN A 31 -13.87 13.08 0.22
CA GLN A 31 -13.95 13.72 -1.11
C GLN A 31 -13.54 15.19 -1.06
N GLU A 32 -13.87 15.90 0.02
CA GLU A 32 -13.42 17.29 0.24
C GLU A 32 -11.88 17.36 0.34
N ARG A 33 -11.27 16.50 1.17
CA ARG A 33 -9.81 16.41 1.28
C ARG A 33 -9.15 16.07 -0.06
N ARG A 34 -9.69 15.10 -0.79
CA ARG A 34 -9.19 14.76 -2.14
C ARG A 34 -9.22 15.97 -3.07
N SER A 35 -10.31 16.74 -3.06
CA SER A 35 -10.46 17.93 -3.89
C SER A 35 -9.44 19.02 -3.52
N GLN A 36 -9.19 19.23 -2.23
CA GLN A 36 -8.19 20.18 -1.73
C GLN A 36 -6.76 19.79 -2.16
N LEU A 37 -6.42 18.49 -2.06
CA LEU A 37 -5.10 17.97 -2.42
C LEU A 37 -4.86 17.91 -3.93
N ALA A 38 -5.92 17.93 -4.75
CA ALA A 38 -5.80 17.78 -6.20
C ALA A 38 -4.97 18.90 -6.84
N ALA A 39 -5.12 20.15 -6.38
CA ALA A 39 -4.37 21.29 -6.89
C ALA A 39 -2.88 21.21 -6.53
N GLU A 40 -2.57 20.84 -5.28
CA GLU A 40 -1.19 20.63 -4.80
C GLU A 40 -0.47 19.56 -5.63
N ARG A 41 -1.14 18.41 -5.84
CA ARG A 41 -0.57 17.29 -6.61
C ARG A 41 -0.19 17.67 -8.03
N ARG A 42 -1.01 18.48 -8.71
CA ARG A 42 -0.73 18.93 -10.09
C ARG A 42 0.50 19.84 -10.19
N ARG A 43 0.90 20.47 -9.09
CA ARG A 43 2.09 21.35 -9.03
C ARG A 43 3.39 20.59 -8.78
N LEU A 44 3.33 19.33 -8.34
CA LEU A 44 4.52 18.56 -8.04
C LEU A 44 5.27 18.18 -9.33
N PRO A 45 6.61 18.27 -9.35
CA PRO A 45 7.43 18.03 -10.54
C PRO A 45 7.13 16.73 -11.30
N VAL A 46 6.85 15.62 -10.60
CA VAL A 46 6.58 14.33 -11.23
C VAL A 46 5.29 14.33 -12.08
N TYR A 47 4.37 15.26 -11.84
CA TYR A 47 3.07 15.29 -12.53
C TYR A 47 3.20 15.53 -14.03
N SER A 48 4.09 16.43 -14.45
CA SER A 48 4.33 16.73 -15.87
C SER A 48 4.92 15.54 -16.63
N ALA A 49 5.65 14.66 -15.94
CA ALA A 49 6.26 13.47 -16.52
C ALA A 49 5.32 12.26 -16.57
N ARG A 50 4.07 12.38 -16.10
CA ARG A 50 3.12 11.25 -15.95
C ARG A 50 2.97 10.39 -17.20
N ALA A 51 2.72 11.00 -18.36
CA ALA A 51 2.45 10.26 -19.59
C ALA A 51 3.68 9.47 -20.03
N LYS A 52 4.85 10.12 -20.04
CA LYS A 52 6.14 9.50 -20.36
C LYS A 52 6.48 8.37 -19.39
N LEU A 53 6.22 8.56 -18.09
CA LEU A 53 6.46 7.53 -17.09
C LEU A 53 5.63 6.27 -17.36
N VAL A 54 4.32 6.43 -17.61
CA VAL A 54 3.42 5.31 -17.91
C VAL A 54 3.87 4.57 -19.18
N GLU A 55 4.28 5.30 -20.21
CA GLU A 55 4.81 4.72 -21.45
C GLU A 55 6.10 3.92 -21.20
N LEU A 56 7.05 4.49 -20.45
CA LEU A 56 8.31 3.83 -20.11
C LEU A 56 8.08 2.53 -19.31
N VAL A 57 7.20 2.54 -18.31
CA VAL A 57 6.86 1.33 -17.54
C VAL A 57 6.15 0.28 -18.39
N ARG A 58 5.44 0.65 -19.46
CA ARG A 58 4.82 -0.34 -20.38
C ARG A 58 5.81 -1.00 -21.33
N SER A 59 6.89 -0.31 -21.66
CA SER A 59 7.82 -0.69 -22.73
C SER A 59 9.12 -1.29 -22.23
N HIS A 60 9.36 -1.25 -20.92
CA HIS A 60 10.61 -1.71 -20.31
C HIS A 60 10.32 -2.51 -19.05
N ASP A 61 11.06 -3.59 -18.84
CA ASP A 61 10.95 -4.44 -17.65
C ASP A 61 11.53 -3.75 -16.40
N ALA A 62 12.50 -2.84 -16.58
CA ALA A 62 13.00 -1.97 -15.52
C ALA A 62 13.30 -0.57 -16.01
N ILE A 63 13.04 0.39 -15.12
CA ILE A 63 13.39 1.80 -15.29
C ILE A 63 13.95 2.36 -13.98
N VAL A 64 14.86 3.33 -14.09
CA VAL A 64 15.37 4.08 -12.93
C VAL A 64 14.79 5.48 -12.97
N ILE A 65 14.15 5.88 -11.88
CA ILE A 65 13.53 7.20 -11.75
C ILE A 65 14.33 8.01 -10.73
N VAL A 66 14.89 9.13 -11.17
CA VAL A 66 15.66 10.06 -10.33
C VAL A 66 14.89 11.36 -10.21
N GLY A 67 14.83 11.90 -8.99
CA GLY A 67 14.26 13.21 -8.71
C GLY A 67 14.45 13.57 -7.24
N GLU A 68 14.46 14.86 -6.92
CA GLU A 68 14.69 15.34 -5.55
C GLU A 68 13.60 14.91 -4.58
N THR A 69 13.89 14.94 -3.28
CA THR A 69 12.88 14.76 -2.22
C THR A 69 11.80 15.83 -2.36
N GLY A 70 10.53 15.46 -2.16
CA GLY A 70 9.41 16.38 -2.35
C GLY A 70 8.93 16.52 -3.81
N SER A 71 9.59 15.88 -4.78
CA SER A 71 9.13 15.88 -6.20
C SER A 71 7.83 15.12 -6.44
N GLY A 72 7.35 14.33 -5.47
CA GLY A 72 6.10 13.57 -5.53
C GLY A 72 6.22 12.13 -6.00
N LYS A 73 7.44 11.58 -6.15
CA LYS A 73 7.67 10.20 -6.66
C LYS A 73 6.84 9.15 -5.91
N THR A 74 7.08 9.06 -4.61
CA THR A 74 6.52 8.06 -3.70
C THR A 74 4.98 8.10 -3.62
N THR A 75 4.40 9.31 -3.70
CA THR A 75 2.95 9.50 -3.58
C THR A 75 2.25 9.33 -4.93
N GLN A 76 2.80 9.85 -6.03
CA GLN A 76 2.06 9.96 -7.29
C GLN A 76 2.34 8.84 -8.29
N ILE A 77 3.57 8.31 -8.35
CA ILE A 77 3.91 7.27 -9.34
C ILE A 77 3.02 6.04 -9.18
N PRO A 78 2.84 5.46 -7.97
CA PRO A 78 1.94 4.32 -7.81
C PRO A 78 0.50 4.63 -8.24
N GLN A 79 0.01 5.85 -7.99
CA GLN A 79 -1.32 6.28 -8.42
C GLN A 79 -1.44 6.38 -9.95
N PHE A 80 -0.41 6.85 -10.65
CA PHE A 80 -0.41 6.92 -12.10
C PHE A 80 -0.49 5.53 -12.72
N LEU A 81 0.24 4.56 -12.16
CA LEU A 81 0.24 3.17 -12.62
C LEU A 81 -1.10 2.47 -12.32
N ASP A 82 -1.67 2.67 -11.13
CA ASP A 82 -3.01 2.19 -10.79
C ASP A 82 -4.08 2.70 -11.78
N GLN A 83 -4.02 3.99 -12.12
CA GLN A 83 -4.93 4.65 -13.07
C GLN A 83 -4.69 4.22 -14.51
N ALA A 84 -3.46 3.87 -14.88
CA ALA A 84 -3.10 3.37 -16.20
C ALA A 84 -3.42 1.88 -16.41
N GLY A 85 -3.99 1.21 -15.40
CA GLY A 85 -4.51 -0.15 -15.51
C GLY A 85 -3.49 -1.26 -15.27
N PHE A 86 -2.33 -0.98 -14.68
CA PHE A 86 -1.29 -1.99 -14.47
C PHE A 86 -1.70 -3.12 -13.52
N GLY A 87 -2.70 -2.92 -12.65
CA GLY A 87 -3.10 -3.92 -11.65
C GLY A 87 -2.57 -3.55 -10.27
N THR A 88 -2.15 -4.54 -9.48
CA THR A 88 -1.61 -4.31 -8.14
C THR A 88 -0.17 -3.80 -8.22
N VAL A 89 0.08 -2.66 -7.59
CA VAL A 89 1.39 -2.02 -7.48
C VAL A 89 1.86 -2.12 -6.03
N VAL A 90 3.09 -2.59 -5.83
CA VAL A 90 3.78 -2.53 -4.54
C VAL A 90 4.86 -1.46 -4.58
N CYS A 91 4.96 -0.67 -3.52
CA CYS A 91 6.01 0.33 -3.33
C CYS A 91 6.68 0.10 -1.99
N THR A 92 7.98 -0.17 -1.98
CA THR A 92 8.72 -0.35 -0.74
C THR A 92 9.14 0.98 -0.13
N GLN A 93 9.42 0.97 1.17
CA GLN A 93 10.03 2.07 1.93
C GLN A 93 11.01 1.47 2.94
N PRO A 94 12.21 2.04 3.13
CA PRO A 94 13.16 1.51 4.10
C PRO A 94 12.68 1.66 5.55
N ARG A 95 11.82 2.65 5.81
CA ARG A 95 11.32 2.98 7.16
C ARG A 95 9.85 2.63 7.34
N ARG A 96 9.54 1.96 8.45
CA ARG A 96 8.15 1.59 8.83
C ARG A 96 7.22 2.80 8.89
N VAL A 97 7.67 3.89 9.52
CA VAL A 97 6.88 5.12 9.65
C VAL A 97 6.56 5.71 8.28
N ALA A 98 7.53 5.71 7.35
CA ALA A 98 7.32 6.20 5.99
C ALA A 98 6.27 5.37 5.22
N ALA A 99 6.34 4.03 5.29
CA ALA A 99 5.33 3.18 4.65
C ALA A 99 3.90 3.49 5.13
N VAL A 100 3.72 3.66 6.44
CA VAL A 100 2.40 3.96 7.03
C VAL A 100 1.91 5.36 6.67
N THR A 101 2.77 6.37 6.82
CA THR A 101 2.38 7.77 6.59
C THR A 101 2.09 8.04 5.13
N VAL A 102 2.90 7.50 4.22
CA VAL A 102 2.69 7.60 2.78
C VAL A 102 1.39 6.90 2.39
N ALA A 103 1.14 5.67 2.85
CA ALA A 103 -0.09 4.96 2.52
C ALA A 103 -1.34 5.73 2.96
N ARG A 104 -1.32 6.30 4.18
CA ARG A 104 -2.40 7.15 4.67
C ARG A 104 -2.59 8.40 3.81
N ARG A 105 -1.51 9.12 3.50
CA ARG A 105 -1.55 10.30 2.62
C ARG A 105 -2.13 9.96 1.25
N VAL A 106 -1.70 8.85 0.65
CA VAL A 106 -2.14 8.44 -0.69
C VAL A 106 -3.59 7.95 -0.67
N ALA A 107 -4.04 7.33 0.43
CA ALA A 107 -5.46 7.01 0.63
C ALA A 107 -6.33 8.29 0.64
N GLU A 108 -5.90 9.32 1.36
CA GLU A 108 -6.56 10.64 1.38
C GLU A 108 -6.55 11.31 -0.02
N GLU A 109 -5.41 11.31 -0.70
CA GLU A 109 -5.28 11.85 -2.06
C GLU A 109 -6.18 11.13 -3.09
N MET A 110 -6.46 9.85 -2.87
CA MET A 110 -7.34 9.05 -3.72
C MET A 110 -8.80 9.05 -3.26
N GLY A 111 -9.09 9.68 -2.13
CA GLY A 111 -10.42 9.69 -1.54
C GLY A 111 -10.92 8.29 -1.15
N THR A 112 -10.03 7.41 -0.70
CA THR A 112 -10.34 6.05 -0.21
C THR A 112 -9.97 5.91 1.27
N ARG A 113 -10.63 5.00 1.99
CA ARG A 113 -10.15 4.63 3.33
C ARG A 113 -8.87 3.83 3.20
N LEU A 114 -7.98 3.98 4.18
CA LEU A 114 -6.78 3.16 4.31
C LEU A 114 -7.19 1.70 4.56
N GLY A 115 -6.56 0.77 3.85
CA GLY A 115 -6.91 -0.65 3.85
C GLY A 115 -7.89 -1.06 2.75
N ASP A 116 -8.59 -0.11 2.12
CA ASP A 116 -9.42 -0.37 0.93
C ASP A 116 -8.51 -0.37 -0.32
N LYS A 117 -8.61 0.62 -1.21
CA LYS A 117 -7.82 0.67 -2.47
C LYS A 117 -6.31 0.90 -2.23
N VAL A 118 -5.96 1.58 -1.15
CA VAL A 118 -4.58 1.87 -0.73
C VAL A 118 -4.36 1.29 0.65
N GLY A 119 -3.26 0.58 0.86
CA GLY A 119 -2.94 -0.06 2.13
C GLY A 119 -1.46 -0.14 2.39
N TYR A 120 -1.09 -0.66 3.56
CA TYR A 120 0.31 -0.95 3.87
C TYR A 120 0.49 -2.26 4.62
N THR A 121 1.71 -2.80 4.53
CA THR A 121 2.13 -3.94 5.35
C THR A 121 3.53 -3.70 5.89
N ILE A 122 3.67 -3.72 7.21
CA ILE A 122 4.95 -3.66 7.92
C ILE A 122 5.03 -4.85 8.87
N ARG A 123 6.19 -5.04 9.51
CA ARG A 123 6.32 -6.09 10.52
C ARG A 123 5.28 -5.87 11.63
N PHE A 124 4.49 -6.92 11.88
CA PHE A 124 3.43 -6.99 12.89
C PHE A 124 2.19 -6.10 12.66
N ASP A 125 2.05 -5.48 11.48
CA ASP A 125 0.88 -4.65 11.18
C ASP A 125 0.60 -4.67 9.67
N ASP A 126 -0.59 -5.16 9.31
CA ASP A 126 -1.06 -5.27 7.93
C ASP A 126 -2.44 -4.62 7.81
N THR A 127 -2.48 -3.48 7.13
CA THR A 127 -3.70 -2.76 6.80
C THR A 127 -3.91 -2.83 5.29
N THR A 128 -4.33 -4.01 4.82
CA THR A 128 -4.69 -4.28 3.43
C THR A 128 -5.96 -5.12 3.33
N SER A 129 -6.54 -5.17 2.13
CA SER A 129 -7.68 -6.03 1.81
C SER A 129 -7.52 -6.62 0.41
N ALA A 130 -8.47 -7.47 0.00
CA ALA A 130 -8.55 -7.96 -1.37
C ALA A 130 -8.75 -6.82 -2.40
N ALA A 131 -9.25 -5.66 -1.97
CA ALA A 131 -9.44 -4.49 -2.83
C ALA A 131 -8.19 -3.61 -2.95
N THR A 132 -7.12 -3.88 -2.19
CA THR A 132 -5.90 -3.07 -2.21
C THR A 132 -5.16 -3.22 -3.53
N ARG A 133 -5.07 -2.12 -4.27
CA ARG A 133 -4.35 -2.01 -5.55
C ARG A 133 -3.01 -1.31 -5.42
N ILE A 134 -2.85 -0.43 -4.45
CA ILE A 134 -1.57 0.22 -4.12
C ILE A 134 -1.19 -0.19 -2.72
N LYS A 135 -0.09 -0.92 -2.59
CA LYS A 135 0.41 -1.44 -1.32
C LYS A 135 1.77 -0.83 -1.00
N TYR A 136 1.88 -0.13 0.11
CA TYR A 136 3.17 0.32 0.65
C TYR A 136 3.69 -0.70 1.65
N MET A 137 4.97 -1.01 1.64
CA MET A 137 5.53 -1.93 2.64
C MET A 137 6.98 -1.65 2.94
N THR A 138 7.51 -2.22 4.01
CA THR A 138 8.97 -2.19 4.19
C THR A 138 9.66 -3.18 3.26
N ASP A 139 10.91 -2.90 2.87
CA ASP A 139 11.73 -3.80 2.04
C ASP A 139 11.73 -5.23 2.59
N GLY A 140 11.91 -5.39 3.91
CA GLY A 140 11.91 -6.69 4.56
C GLY A 140 10.58 -7.47 4.47
N MET A 141 9.44 -6.78 4.32
CA MET A 141 8.16 -7.44 4.09
C MET A 141 8.04 -7.92 2.64
N LEU A 142 8.54 -7.15 1.66
CA LEU A 142 8.57 -7.60 0.26
C LEU A 142 9.52 -8.79 0.10
N LEU A 143 10.70 -8.72 0.74
CA LEU A 143 11.66 -9.83 0.73
C LEU A 143 11.04 -11.10 1.32
N ARG A 144 10.29 -10.98 2.42
CA ARG A 144 9.56 -12.11 3.00
C ARG A 144 8.50 -12.67 2.04
N GLU A 145 7.77 -11.81 1.34
CA GLU A 145 6.81 -12.27 0.32
C GLU A 145 7.53 -12.96 -0.85
N ALA A 146 8.68 -12.45 -1.31
CA ALA A 146 9.48 -13.07 -2.37
C ALA A 146 10.03 -14.46 -1.97
N LEU A 147 10.25 -14.72 -0.67
CA LEU A 147 10.62 -16.06 -0.21
C LEU A 147 9.47 -17.07 -0.30
N LEU A 148 8.22 -16.60 -0.24
CA LEU A 148 7.02 -17.45 -0.32
C LEU A 148 6.53 -17.58 -1.77
N ASP A 149 6.59 -16.50 -2.52
CA ASP A 149 6.28 -16.42 -3.95
C ASP A 149 7.46 -15.75 -4.68
N PRO A 150 8.43 -16.55 -5.16
CA PRO A 150 9.62 -16.03 -5.86
C PRO A 150 9.33 -15.24 -7.13
N LEU A 151 8.14 -15.41 -7.74
CA LEU A 151 7.74 -14.65 -8.92
C LEU A 151 7.02 -13.35 -8.57
N LEU A 152 6.71 -13.13 -7.28
CA LEU A 152 5.92 -11.99 -6.81
C LEU A 152 4.64 -11.82 -7.63
N SER A 153 3.99 -12.93 -7.98
CA SER A 153 2.93 -13.06 -8.99
C SER A 153 1.70 -12.17 -8.72
N ARG A 154 1.50 -11.76 -7.46
CA ARG A 154 0.46 -10.82 -7.04
C ARG A 154 0.66 -9.41 -7.61
N TYR A 155 1.90 -9.00 -7.85
CA TYR A 155 2.25 -7.63 -8.22
C TYR A 155 2.55 -7.55 -9.70
N LYS A 156 2.01 -6.52 -10.34
CA LYS A 156 2.32 -6.25 -11.75
C LYS A 156 3.39 -5.19 -11.92
N VAL A 157 3.57 -4.35 -10.90
CA VAL A 157 4.71 -3.44 -10.81
C VAL A 157 5.25 -3.46 -9.38
N VAL A 158 6.56 -3.60 -9.26
CA VAL A 158 7.32 -3.45 -8.02
C VAL A 158 8.12 -2.16 -8.10
N ILE A 159 7.94 -1.28 -7.12
CA ILE A 159 8.70 -0.04 -6.97
C ILE A 159 9.59 -0.20 -5.75
N LEU A 160 10.91 -0.17 -5.96
CA LEU A 160 11.90 -0.07 -4.89
C LEU A 160 12.22 1.40 -4.66
N ASP A 161 11.58 2.01 -3.67
CA ASP A 161 11.76 3.43 -3.39
C ASP A 161 12.96 3.70 -2.47
N GLU A 162 13.44 4.94 -2.46
CA GLU A 162 14.58 5.37 -1.65
C GLU A 162 15.83 4.48 -1.87
N ALA A 163 15.99 3.92 -3.07
CA ALA A 163 17.11 3.02 -3.41
C ALA A 163 18.51 3.64 -3.20
N HIS A 164 18.57 4.97 -3.08
CA HIS A 164 19.78 5.69 -2.72
C HIS A 164 20.25 5.44 -1.28
N GLU A 165 19.36 5.01 -0.37
CA GLU A 165 19.74 4.63 1.01
C GLU A 165 20.57 3.34 1.05
N ARG A 166 20.65 2.59 -0.06
CA ARG A 166 21.50 1.39 -0.25
C ARG A 166 21.43 0.41 0.93
N THR A 167 20.21 0.07 1.33
CA THR A 167 20.01 -0.92 2.40
C THR A 167 20.29 -2.32 1.86
N VAL A 168 20.77 -3.22 2.74
CA VAL A 168 21.01 -4.63 2.38
C VAL A 168 19.74 -5.28 1.80
N ASN A 169 18.57 -4.98 2.37
CA ASN A 169 17.31 -5.54 1.88
C ASN A 169 16.99 -5.06 0.46
N THR A 170 17.23 -3.79 0.16
CA THR A 170 17.03 -3.23 -1.18
C THR A 170 17.97 -3.88 -2.20
N ASP A 171 19.24 -4.07 -1.85
CA ASP A 171 20.22 -4.71 -2.74
C ASP A 171 19.87 -6.18 -3.02
N VAL A 172 19.45 -6.92 -1.99
CA VAL A 172 18.98 -8.31 -2.14
C VAL A 172 17.72 -8.35 -3.00
N LEU A 173 16.75 -7.45 -2.79
CA LEU A 173 15.55 -7.36 -3.62
C LEU A 173 15.89 -7.09 -5.09
N LEU A 174 16.83 -6.20 -5.38
CA LEU A 174 17.30 -5.96 -6.76
C LEU A 174 17.87 -7.24 -7.39
N GLY A 175 18.66 -8.00 -6.63
CA GLY A 175 19.20 -9.28 -7.07
C GLY A 175 18.11 -10.32 -7.38
N LEU A 176 17.08 -10.41 -6.52
CA LEU A 176 15.95 -11.31 -6.73
C LEU A 176 15.09 -10.90 -7.92
N LEU A 177 14.74 -9.61 -8.04
CA LEU A 177 13.93 -9.09 -9.14
C LEU A 177 14.60 -9.29 -10.49
N LYS A 178 15.93 -9.16 -10.58
CA LYS A 178 16.69 -9.45 -11.80
C LYS A 178 16.50 -10.89 -12.30
N GLY A 179 16.19 -11.84 -11.40
CA GLY A 179 15.90 -13.23 -11.80
C GLY A 179 14.48 -13.47 -12.28
N ILE A 180 13.56 -12.51 -12.06
CA ILE A 180 12.15 -12.57 -12.47
C ILE A 180 11.93 -11.88 -13.82
N MET A 181 12.71 -10.82 -14.07
CA MET A 181 12.67 -10.02 -15.30
C MET A 181 13.25 -10.74 -16.52
#